data_AF-A0A6N9VNV5-F1
#
_entry.id   AF-A0A6N9VNV5-F1
#
_cell.length_a   1.000
_cell.length_b   1.000
_cell.length_c   1.000
_cell.angle_alpha   90.00
_cell.angle_beta   90.00
_cell.angle_gamma   90.00
#
_symmetry.space_group_name_H-M   'P 1'
#
loop_
_entity.id
_entity.type
_entity.pdbx_description
1 polymer ?
#
loop_
_entity_poly.entity_id
_entity_poly.type
_entity_poly.pdbx_seq_one_letter_code
_entity_poly.pdbx_strand_id
1 'polypeptide(L)'
;LPNSEPKLRAVFDKLTAKFGTVLVIVDQPASIGALPLTVARDAGCRVAYLPGLAMRRIADLYPGEAKTDAKDAAVIADAARTMPHTLRSL
;
A
#
# COMPACT_ATOMS: atom_id res chain seq x y z
N LEU A 1 -12.73 7.20 -2.33
CA LEU A 1 -12.93 7.88 -1.02
C LEU A 1 -11.88 8.97 -0.89
N PRO A 2 -12.18 10.20 -0.42
CA PRO A 2 -11.12 11.18 -0.17
C PRO A 2 -10.27 10.71 1.01
N ASN A 3 -9.00 10.39 0.73
CA ASN A 3 -8.00 10.00 1.71
C ASN A 3 -7.56 11.25 2.49
N SER A 4 -8.28 11.61 3.54
CA SER A 4 -7.85 12.67 4.45
C SER A 4 -6.86 12.11 5.49
N GLU A 5 -5.94 12.94 5.94
CA GLU A 5 -4.98 12.56 6.98
C GLU A 5 -5.65 11.96 8.23
N PRO A 6 -6.70 12.56 8.84
CA PRO A 6 -7.30 11.99 10.05
C PRO A 6 -7.86 10.59 9.84
N LYS A 7 -8.40 10.30 8.65
CA LYS A 7 -8.92 8.98 8.30
C LYS A 7 -7.81 7.96 8.12
N LEU A 8 -6.71 8.36 7.48
CA LEU A 8 -5.53 7.51 7.31
C LEU A 8 -4.90 7.17 8.66
N ARG A 9 -4.68 8.18 9.51
CA ARG A 9 -4.13 7.99 10.86
C ARG A 9 -4.99 7.05 11.69
N ALA A 10 -6.30 7.25 11.72
CA ALA A 10 -7.21 6.37 12.45
C ALA A 10 -7.13 4.90 12.00
N VAL A 11 -6.92 4.65 10.69
CA VAL A 11 -6.70 3.29 10.18
C VAL A 11 -5.36 2.73 10.64
N PHE A 12 -4.28 3.50 10.55
CA PHE A 12 -2.94 3.06 10.98
C PHE A 12 -2.88 2.79 12.47
N ASP A 13 -3.44 3.65 13.31
CA ASP A 13 -3.49 3.47 14.76
C ASP A 13 -4.26 2.20 15.13
N LYS A 14 -5.42 1.98 14.50
CA LYS A 14 -6.22 0.77 14.71
C LYS A 14 -5.47 -0.50 14.32
N LEU A 15 -4.76 -0.49 13.19
CA LEU A 15 -4.00 -1.65 12.73
C LEU A 15 -2.76 -1.90 13.61
N THR A 16 -2.07 -0.85 14.02
CA THR A 16 -0.91 -0.92 14.91
C THR A 16 -1.31 -1.44 16.28
N ALA A 17 -2.40 -0.96 16.85
CA ALA A 17 -2.93 -1.45 18.13
C ALA A 17 -3.32 -2.94 18.07
N LYS A 18 -3.79 -3.43 16.92
CA LYS A 18 -4.23 -4.82 16.75
C LYS A 18 -3.10 -5.79 16.39
N PHE A 19 -2.15 -5.37 15.56
CA PHE A 19 -1.17 -6.25 14.93
C PHE A 19 0.29 -5.89 15.26
N GLY A 20 0.53 -4.80 15.99
CA GLY A 20 1.86 -4.32 16.36
C GLY A 20 2.56 -3.62 15.19
N THR A 21 3.16 -4.38 14.29
CA THR A 21 3.90 -3.81 13.14
C THR A 21 3.02 -3.75 11.90
N VAL A 22 2.91 -2.56 11.31
CA VAL A 22 2.18 -2.34 10.05
C VAL A 22 3.17 -1.92 8.96
N LEU A 23 3.00 -2.51 7.77
CA LEU A 23 3.69 -2.11 6.54
C LEU A 23 2.68 -1.49 5.58
N VAL A 24 2.90 -0.23 5.22
CA VAL A 24 2.10 0.52 4.24
C VAL A 24 2.83 0.55 2.91
N ILE A 25 2.11 0.24 1.83
CA ILE A 25 2.70 0.07 0.50
C ILE A 25 1.86 0.83 -0.51
N VAL A 26 2.53 1.54 -1.42
CA VAL A 26 1.91 2.22 -2.55
C VAL A 26 2.57 1.81 -3.86
N ASP A 27 1.85 1.89 -4.96
CA ASP A 27 2.37 1.66 -6.32
C ASP A 27 3.02 2.93 -6.93
N GLN A 28 2.61 4.10 -6.43
CA GLN A 28 3.14 5.41 -6.82
C GLN A 28 3.55 6.21 -5.59
N PRO A 29 4.85 6.32 -5.27
CA PRO A 29 5.28 7.05 -4.08
C PRO A 29 5.15 8.57 -4.20
N ALA A 30 5.04 9.09 -5.42
CA ALA A 30 4.84 10.51 -5.69
C ALA A 30 3.35 10.86 -5.87
N SER A 31 3.01 12.14 -5.70
CA SER A 31 1.66 12.68 -5.88
C SER A 31 0.62 12.05 -4.94
N ILE A 32 -0.23 11.14 -5.42
CA ILE A 32 -1.36 10.58 -4.66
C ILE A 32 -0.88 9.72 -3.49
N GLY A 33 0.19 8.95 -3.67
CA GLY A 33 0.76 8.10 -2.61
C GLY A 33 1.59 8.87 -1.58
N ALA A 34 1.91 10.15 -1.81
CA ALA A 34 2.74 10.92 -0.90
C ALA A 34 2.07 11.12 0.46
N LEU A 35 0.78 11.48 0.49
CA LEU A 35 0.04 11.69 1.73
C LEU A 35 -0.02 10.41 2.62
N PRO A 36 -0.50 9.25 2.13
CA PRO A 36 -0.56 8.05 2.96
C PRO A 36 0.83 7.58 3.41
N LEU A 37 1.87 7.76 2.61
CA LEU A 37 3.25 7.44 3.02
C LEU A 37 3.75 8.35 4.15
N THR A 38 3.51 9.66 4.04
CA THR A 38 3.92 10.62 5.07
C THR A 38 3.19 10.36 6.38
N VAL A 39 1.87 10.17 6.33
CA VAL A 39 1.07 9.89 7.53
C VAL A 39 1.43 8.54 8.14
N ALA A 40 1.71 7.52 7.32
CA ALA A 40 2.15 6.21 7.81
C ALA A 40 3.50 6.28 8.51
N ARG A 41 4.49 6.98 7.93
CA ARG A 41 5.80 7.18 8.56
C ARG A 41 5.69 7.92 9.89
N ASP A 42 4.89 8.99 9.92
CA ASP A 42 4.65 9.75 11.14
C ASP A 42 3.95 8.93 12.23
N ALA A 43 3.04 8.02 11.85
CA ALA A 43 2.42 7.05 12.75
C ALA A 43 3.33 5.88 13.15
N GLY A 44 4.62 5.87 12.75
CA GLY A 44 5.57 4.81 13.08
C GLY A 44 5.40 3.52 12.26
N CYS A 45 4.59 3.53 11.20
CA CYS A 45 4.46 2.39 10.31
C CYS A 45 5.70 2.26 9.41
N ARG A 46 6.02 1.01 9.02
CA ARG A 46 6.97 0.77 7.95
C ARG A 46 6.35 1.17 6.62
N VAL A 47 7.16 1.67 5.70
CA VAL A 47 6.70 2.00 4.35
C VAL A 47 7.55 1.35 3.28
N ALA A 48 6.93 1.01 2.17
CA ALA A 48 7.59 0.52 0.96
C ALA A 48 6.81 0.97 -0.28
N TYR A 49 7.39 0.77 -1.45
CA TYR A 49 6.67 0.92 -2.71
C TYR A 49 6.82 -0.30 -3.60
N LEU A 50 5.76 -0.61 -4.36
CA LEU A 50 5.78 -1.60 -5.42
C LEU A 50 5.91 -0.86 -6.76
N PRO A 51 7.03 -0.97 -7.48
CA PRO A 51 7.20 -0.28 -8.75
C PRO A 51 6.06 -0.59 -9.74
N GLY A 52 5.53 0.42 -10.43
CA GLY A 52 4.39 0.25 -11.33
C GLY A 52 4.56 -0.83 -12.41
N LEU A 53 5.79 -1.06 -12.90
CA LEU A 53 6.08 -2.16 -13.83
C LEU A 53 5.94 -3.54 -13.18
N ALA A 54 6.38 -3.69 -11.93
CA ALA A 54 6.21 -4.92 -11.16
C ALA A 54 4.74 -5.13 -10.81
N MET A 55 4.06 -4.08 -10.35
CA MET A 55 2.61 -4.10 -10.06
C MET A 55 1.80 -4.55 -11.28
N ARG A 56 2.06 -3.99 -12.47
CA ARG A 56 1.36 -4.36 -13.70
C ARG A 56 1.52 -5.83 -14.05
N ARG A 57 2.74 -6.36 -13.99
CA ARG A 57 3.02 -7.79 -14.25
C ARG A 57 2.33 -8.70 -13.24
N ILE A 58 2.25 -8.28 -11.98
CA ILE A 58 1.59 -9.05 -10.93
C ILE A 58 0.07 -9.00 -11.14
N ALA A 59 -0.49 -7.84 -11.50
CA ALA A 59 -1.91 -7.70 -11.78
C ALA A 59 -2.41 -8.60 -12.91
N ASP A 60 -1.56 -8.87 -13.93
CA ASP A 60 -1.84 -9.81 -15.02
C ASP A 60 -2.06 -11.26 -14.52
N LEU A 61 -1.58 -11.60 -13.31
CA LEU A 61 -1.77 -12.92 -12.70
C LEU A 61 -3.14 -13.07 -12.00
N TYR A 62 -3.93 -12.00 -11.87
CA TYR A 62 -5.23 -12.02 -11.19
C TYR A 62 -6.38 -11.96 -12.22
N PRO A 63 -7.09 -13.07 -12.49
CA PRO A 63 -8.12 -13.15 -13.52
C PRO A 63 -9.27 -12.13 -13.31
N GLY A 64 -9.82 -11.61 -14.43
CA GLY A 64 -11.14 -10.95 -14.49
C GLY A 64 -11.18 -9.41 -14.37
N GLU A 65 -11.95 -8.82 -15.29
CA GLU A 65 -12.64 -7.50 -15.32
C GLU A 65 -11.93 -6.19 -14.90
N ALA A 66 -12.62 -5.08 -15.16
CA ALA A 66 -12.12 -3.71 -15.17
C ALA A 66 -11.27 -3.33 -13.94
N LYS A 67 -10.29 -2.46 -14.17
CA LYS A 67 -9.39 -1.93 -13.14
C LYS A 67 -10.19 -1.21 -12.05
N THR A 68 -10.03 -1.65 -10.79
CA THR A 68 -10.61 -0.98 -9.61
C THR A 68 -9.54 -0.76 -8.54
N ASP A 69 -9.63 0.36 -7.81
CA ASP A 69 -8.67 0.69 -6.75
C ASP A 69 -8.61 -0.36 -5.64
N ALA A 70 -9.75 -1.00 -5.33
CA ALA A 70 -9.81 -2.04 -4.30
C ALA A 70 -9.07 -3.32 -4.72
N LYS A 71 -9.17 -3.71 -6.00
CA LYS A 71 -8.42 -4.85 -6.55
C LYS A 71 -6.92 -4.54 -6.55
N ASP A 72 -6.53 -3.34 -6.98
CA ASP A 72 -5.12 -2.92 -6.99
C ASP A 72 -4.52 -2.96 -5.59
N ALA A 73 -5.23 -2.46 -4.57
CA ALA A 73 -4.79 -2.53 -3.18
C ALA A 73 -4.63 -3.98 -2.67
N ALA A 74 -5.56 -4.88 -3.01
CA ALA A 74 -5.48 -6.29 -2.65
C ALA A 74 -4.28 -6.98 -3.31
N VAL A 75 -4.04 -6.71 -4.59
CA VAL A 75 -2.89 -7.24 -5.34
C VAL A 75 -1.57 -6.73 -4.74
N ILE A 76 -1.46 -5.45 -4.40
CA ILE A 76 -0.27 -4.87 -3.77
C ILE A 76 0.01 -5.54 -2.41
N ALA A 77 -1.04 -5.72 -1.59
CA ALA A 77 -0.91 -6.37 -0.29
C ALA A 77 -0.48 -7.84 -0.42
N ASP A 78 -1.02 -8.56 -1.39
CA ASP A 78 -0.66 -9.96 -1.62
C ASP A 78 0.75 -10.10 -2.21
N ALA A 79 1.15 -9.21 -3.11
CA ALA A 79 2.51 -9.13 -3.65
C ALA A 79 3.54 -8.92 -2.53
N ALA A 80 3.24 -8.03 -1.58
CA ALA A 80 4.11 -7.79 -0.45
C ALA A 80 4.32 -9.02 0.44
N ARG A 81 3.27 -9.83 0.58
CA ARG A 81 3.26 -11.04 1.41
C ARG A 81 3.96 -12.22 0.73
N THR A 82 3.77 -12.37 -0.58
CA THR A 82 4.23 -13.54 -1.34
C THR A 82 5.52 -13.30 -2.12
N MET A 83 5.80 -12.06 -2.49
CA MET A 83 6.92 -11.63 -3.33
C MET A 83 7.64 -10.40 -2.74
N PRO A 84 8.11 -10.41 -1.49
CA PRO A 84 8.68 -9.22 -0.83
C PRO A 84 9.91 -8.62 -1.56
N HIS A 85 10.60 -9.41 -2.37
CA HIS A 85 11.74 -8.98 -3.19
C HIS A 85 11.36 -8.00 -4.32
N THR A 86 10.07 -7.88 -4.65
CA THR A 86 9.59 -6.91 -5.64
C THR A 86 9.37 -5.52 -5.02
N LEU A 87 9.36 -5.42 -3.69
CA LEU A 87 9.23 -4.15 -2.98
C LEU A 87 10.54 -3.39 -2.98
N ARG A 88 10.42 -2.06 -2.89
CA ARG A 88 11.53 -1.14 -2.77
C ARG A 88 11.34 -0.27 -1.53
N SER A 89 12.44 -0.02 -0.82
CA SER A 89 12.47 0.90 0.32
C SER A 89 12.28 2.34 -0.15
N LEU A 90 11.61 3.16 0.67
CA LEU A 90 11.39 4.58 0.43
C LEU A 90 12.06 5.45 1.49
#